data_AF-A0A7X9HVI4-F1
#
_entry.id   AF-A0A7X9HVI4-F1
#
_cell.length_a   1.000
_cell.length_b   1.000
_cell.length_c   1.000
_cell.angle_alpha   90.00
_cell.angle_beta   90.00
_cell.angle_gamma   90.00
#
_symmetry.space_group_name_H-M   'P 1'
#
loop_
_entity.id
_entity.type
_entity.pdbx_description
1 polymer ?
#
loop_
_entity_poly.entity_id
_entity_poly.type
_entity_poly.pdbx_seq_one_letter_code
_entity_poly.pdbx_strand_id
1 'polypeptide(L)'
;MNINKTYKLNLKVLSPLAINDGNELSPLSDYFVDNGKVHYIDPEKFFQLLANDNRLSAEYENIALGNYYEIKDKSLDFIKSIIRDEQQLNNITKKYSVDYNGTVKNLINLKTIIKVNDSPYIPGSSIKGAIKNALFFYWLSCTDKGKKELNDYIKKISALSKDEKKEDFIKNIIKNFQPIENSFLGICDGILKQPSSNLVITDSSYFDISQIGVDELKRKTLTQGNDDWTLNLQEYVKPDDQKTVSFELKIKTSSLDWQGLNKKNFLANLFKNESQQNLKELFNILNYYTLIIKQAVEEIFSIKYPSFSLNDNEALLLLGSNKGILATSIIYLLQKNMQFDDFKKKVINYLFHKTFDIINSNLGASKENFPISVSYINGMPLGLVKIIDNINDYSSNLPSYSKEECYSGNPIKAKLLEKKKPHAKMLIIIEGKEEKVDVAGIKTFERDNSTKLIENQIYEIYYNNNFFNFNKKI
;
A
#
# COMPACT_ATOMS: atom_id res chain seq x y z
N MET A 1 -0.75 -26.38 -10.19
CA MET A 1 -1.28 -25.25 -9.40
C MET A 1 -1.83 -24.25 -10.42
N ASN A 2 -3.13 -24.24 -10.70
CA ASN A 2 -3.65 -23.51 -11.87
C ASN A 2 -4.09 -22.10 -11.48
N ILE A 3 -3.20 -21.13 -11.69
CA ILE A 3 -3.51 -19.70 -11.65
C ILE A 3 -4.09 -19.35 -13.02
N ASN A 4 -5.31 -18.83 -13.05
CA ASN A 4 -6.03 -18.64 -14.33
C ASN A 4 -6.02 -17.19 -14.83
N LYS A 5 -5.69 -16.20 -13.99
CA LYS A 5 -5.56 -14.81 -14.43
C LYS A 5 -4.45 -14.04 -13.73
N THR A 6 -3.66 -13.34 -14.53
CA THR A 6 -2.54 -12.49 -14.09
C THR A 6 -2.76 -11.08 -14.62
N TYR A 7 -2.63 -10.10 -13.72
CA TYR A 7 -2.73 -8.68 -13.99
C TYR A 7 -1.34 -8.07 -13.73
N LYS A 8 -0.73 -7.47 -14.75
CA LYS A 8 0.53 -6.73 -14.62
C LYS A 8 0.20 -5.29 -14.32
N LEU A 9 0.59 -4.83 -13.13
CA LEU A 9 0.19 -3.54 -12.59
C LEU A 9 1.42 -2.68 -12.35
N ASN A 10 1.29 -1.40 -12.66
CA ASN A 10 2.29 -0.40 -12.32
C ASN A 10 1.88 0.31 -11.03
N LEU A 11 2.84 0.64 -10.20
CA LEU A 11 2.66 1.37 -8.96
C LEU A 11 3.52 2.63 -8.99
N LYS A 12 2.84 3.75 -8.77
CA LYS A 12 3.40 5.10 -8.70
C LYS A 12 3.34 5.60 -7.26
N VAL A 13 4.45 6.16 -6.77
CA VAL A 13 4.53 6.76 -5.43
C VAL A 13 4.07 8.21 -5.51
N LEU A 14 2.98 8.56 -4.81
CA LEU A 14 2.42 9.92 -4.80
C LEU A 14 2.89 10.73 -3.59
N SER A 15 3.03 10.10 -2.43
CA SER A 15 3.58 10.72 -1.23
C SER A 15 4.74 9.89 -0.66
N PRO A 16 5.62 10.47 0.18
CA PRO A 16 6.80 9.77 0.70
C PRO A 16 6.46 8.38 1.22
N LEU A 17 7.11 7.34 0.69
CA LEU A 17 6.78 5.95 0.99
C LEU A 17 7.90 5.30 1.79
N ALA A 18 7.60 4.95 3.04
CA ALA A 18 8.50 4.21 3.92
C ALA A 18 7.89 2.83 4.25
N ILE A 19 8.54 1.76 3.79
CA ILE A 19 8.25 0.38 4.19
C ILE A 19 9.46 -0.11 4.96
N ASN A 20 9.39 -0.01 6.28
CA ASN A 20 10.55 -0.24 7.14
C ASN A 20 10.91 -1.74 7.16
N ASP A 21 12.21 -2.04 7.17
CA ASP A 21 12.77 -3.38 7.38
C ASP A 21 12.96 -3.73 8.86
N GLY A 22 12.80 -2.75 9.74
CA GLY A 22 12.99 -2.88 11.18
C GLY A 22 14.41 -2.53 11.65
N ASN A 23 15.32 -2.22 10.73
CA ASN A 23 16.66 -1.76 11.07
C ASN A 23 16.65 -0.26 11.41
N GLU A 24 17.63 0.12 12.21
CA GLU A 24 17.86 1.49 12.68
C GLU A 24 19.37 1.73 12.68
N LEU A 25 19.80 2.75 11.93
CA LEU A 25 21.19 3.13 11.78
C LEU A 25 21.54 4.22 12.80
N SER A 26 22.64 3.99 13.49
CA SER A 26 23.24 4.91 14.46
C SER A 26 24.06 5.99 13.76
N PRO A 27 23.90 7.27 14.13
CA PRO A 27 24.77 8.34 13.64
C PRO A 27 26.20 8.27 14.20
N LEU A 28 26.46 7.36 15.14
CA LEU A 28 27.78 7.15 15.74
C LEU A 28 28.64 6.14 14.97
N SER A 29 28.06 5.34 14.09
CA SER A 29 28.80 4.23 13.44
C SER A 29 28.34 3.90 12.02
N ASP A 30 27.09 4.19 11.68
CA ASP A 30 26.46 3.59 10.49
C ASP A 30 26.25 4.59 9.36
N TYR A 31 26.19 5.88 9.68
CA TYR A 31 26.04 6.94 8.69
C TYR A 31 26.56 8.28 9.18
N PHE A 32 26.76 9.19 8.24
CA PHE A 32 26.95 10.63 8.50
C PHE A 32 26.25 11.47 7.43
N VAL A 33 25.98 12.72 7.76
CA VAL A 33 25.43 13.71 6.81
C VAL A 33 26.52 14.68 6.40
N ASP A 34 26.72 14.84 5.10
CA ASP A 34 27.64 15.81 4.54
C ASP A 34 27.06 16.40 3.25
N ASN A 35 27.20 17.72 3.05
CA ASN A 35 26.78 18.41 1.83
C ASN A 35 25.34 18.08 1.36
N GLY A 36 24.39 17.98 2.30
CA GLY A 36 22.99 17.66 2.00
C GLY A 36 22.76 16.22 1.56
N LYS A 37 23.64 15.29 1.94
CA LYS A 37 23.52 13.86 1.63
C LYS A 37 23.80 13.01 2.86
N VAL A 38 23.11 11.88 2.95
CA VAL A 38 23.44 10.80 3.88
C VAL A 38 24.43 9.85 3.19
N HIS A 39 25.54 9.63 3.87
CA HIS A 39 26.59 8.68 3.50
C HIS A 39 26.52 7.48 4.44
N TYR A 40 26.46 6.28 3.89
CA TYR A 40 26.40 5.04 4.66
C TYR A 40 27.78 4.47 4.87
N ILE A 41 28.04 3.95 6.06
CA ILE A 41 29.31 3.33 6.43
C ILE A 41 29.23 1.83 6.18
N ASP A 42 30.32 1.27 5.66
CA ASP A 42 30.57 -0.17 5.56
C ASP A 42 31.09 -0.64 6.92
N PRO A 43 30.30 -1.41 7.70
CA PRO A 43 30.66 -1.76 9.07
C PRO A 43 31.98 -2.53 9.14
N GLU A 44 32.22 -3.46 8.21
CA GLU A 44 33.43 -4.29 8.22
C GLU A 44 34.68 -3.42 8.02
N LYS A 45 34.63 -2.49 7.06
CA LYS A 45 35.74 -1.59 6.79
C LYS A 45 35.95 -0.57 7.92
N PHE A 46 34.87 -0.11 8.54
CA PHE A 46 34.97 0.77 9.70
C PHE A 46 35.64 0.09 10.89
N PHE A 47 35.24 -1.15 11.21
CA PHE A 47 35.90 -1.93 12.26
C PHE A 47 37.37 -2.23 11.93
N GLN A 48 37.70 -2.54 10.68
CA GLN A 48 39.09 -2.72 10.25
C GLN A 48 39.91 -1.44 10.40
N LEU A 49 39.34 -0.27 10.10
CA LEU A 49 40.01 1.01 10.28
C LEU A 49 40.32 1.25 11.76
N LEU A 50 39.35 1.05 12.65
CA LEU A 50 39.54 1.19 14.09
C LEU A 50 40.59 0.21 14.63
N ALA A 51 40.56 -1.06 14.18
CA ALA A 51 41.53 -2.07 14.61
C ALA A 51 42.97 -1.76 14.18
N ASN A 52 43.16 -1.03 13.08
CA ASN A 52 44.48 -0.71 12.53
C ASN A 52 45.02 0.65 12.99
N ASP A 53 44.19 1.52 13.55
CA ASP A 53 44.58 2.84 14.04
C ASP A 53 44.22 2.98 15.54
N ASN A 54 45.18 2.64 16.41
CA ASN A 54 45.03 2.71 17.87
C ASN A 54 44.67 4.12 18.37
N ARG A 55 45.12 5.18 17.68
CA ARG A 55 44.83 6.57 18.08
C ARG A 55 43.36 6.87 17.79
N LEU A 56 42.92 6.55 16.58
CA LEU A 56 41.52 6.70 16.16
C LEU A 56 40.59 5.84 17.01
N SER A 57 40.97 4.60 17.31
CA SER A 57 40.21 3.71 18.20
C SER A 57 40.02 4.32 19.58
N ALA A 58 41.10 4.82 20.20
CA ALA A 58 41.01 5.46 21.51
C ALA A 58 40.18 6.77 21.46
N GLU A 59 40.31 7.56 20.39
CA GLU A 59 39.50 8.77 20.18
C GLU A 59 38.00 8.43 20.06
N TYR A 60 37.68 7.42 19.25
CA TYR A 60 36.31 6.92 19.08
C TYR A 60 35.75 6.34 20.37
N GLU A 61 36.48 5.47 21.08
CA GLU A 61 36.06 4.87 22.35
C GLU A 61 35.77 5.94 23.41
N ASN A 62 36.63 6.96 23.55
CA ASN A 62 36.41 8.04 24.51
C ASN A 62 35.09 8.80 24.24
N ILE A 63 34.68 8.91 22.98
CA ILE A 63 33.48 9.65 22.60
C ILE A 63 32.24 8.76 22.61
N ALA A 64 32.36 7.51 22.15
CA ALA A 64 31.26 6.54 22.06
C ALA A 64 30.90 5.90 23.41
N LEU A 65 31.90 5.70 24.30
CA LEU A 65 31.70 5.18 25.66
C LEU A 65 31.54 6.29 26.71
N GLY A 66 31.82 7.55 26.33
CA GLY A 66 31.47 8.70 27.15
C GLY A 66 29.96 8.78 27.39
N ASN A 67 29.54 9.47 28.44
CA ASN A 67 28.13 9.77 28.63
C ASN A 67 27.61 10.45 27.35
N TYR A 68 26.51 9.96 26.77
CA TYR A 68 25.91 10.54 25.56
C TYR A 68 25.65 12.07 25.71
N TYR A 69 25.42 12.52 26.94
CA TYR A 69 25.27 13.93 27.30
C TYR A 69 26.56 14.76 27.17
N GLU A 70 27.73 14.13 27.28
CA GLU A 70 29.08 14.70 27.26
C GLU A 70 29.72 14.75 25.85
N ILE A 71 29.07 14.15 24.83
CA ILE A 71 29.48 14.30 23.44
C ILE A 71 29.42 15.80 23.09
N LYS A 72 30.60 16.41 22.87
CA LYS A 72 30.74 17.85 22.59
C LYS A 72 30.19 18.21 21.20
N ASP A 73 30.40 17.33 20.23
CA ASP A 73 29.91 17.49 18.86
C ASP A 73 28.73 16.56 18.62
N LYS A 74 27.52 17.12 18.76
CA LYS A 74 26.27 16.37 18.53
C LYS A 74 25.83 16.46 17.09
N SER A 75 26.70 16.80 16.15
CA SER A 75 26.31 16.99 14.77
C SER A 75 26.07 15.66 14.02
N LEU A 76 25.35 15.71 12.91
CA LEU A 76 25.20 14.55 12.01
C LEU A 76 26.44 14.27 11.14
N ASP A 77 27.44 15.17 11.11
CA ASP A 77 28.74 14.94 10.48
C ASP A 77 29.79 14.37 11.46
N PHE A 78 29.35 13.84 12.61
CA PHE A 78 30.19 13.26 13.66
C PHE A 78 31.33 12.35 13.17
N ILE A 79 31.03 11.36 12.33
CA ILE A 79 32.06 10.44 11.82
C ILE A 79 33.11 11.20 11.00
N LYS A 80 32.70 12.20 10.23
CA LYS A 80 33.59 13.05 9.44
C LYS A 80 34.42 13.98 10.34
N SER A 81 33.90 14.40 11.50
CA SER A 81 34.68 15.23 12.44
C SER A 81 35.77 14.44 13.17
N ILE A 82 35.58 13.13 13.34
CA ILE A 82 36.59 12.19 13.88
C ILE A 82 37.56 11.72 12.79
N ILE A 83 37.07 11.22 11.66
CA ILE A 83 37.89 10.71 10.55
C ILE A 83 38.15 11.87 9.57
N ARG A 84 39.17 12.67 9.90
CA ARG A 84 39.52 13.88 9.13
C ARG A 84 40.26 13.59 7.82
N ASP A 85 40.83 12.40 7.68
CA ASP A 85 41.46 11.96 6.45
C ASP A 85 40.39 11.52 5.44
N GLU A 86 40.25 12.27 4.35
CA GLU A 86 39.22 12.01 3.33
C GLU A 86 39.40 10.64 2.66
N GLN A 87 40.63 10.15 2.53
CA GLN A 87 40.89 8.86 1.89
C GLN A 87 40.41 7.70 2.80
N GLN A 88 40.69 7.77 4.10
CA GLN A 88 40.16 6.83 5.10
C GLN A 88 38.63 6.87 5.13
N LEU A 89 38.03 8.06 5.15
CA LEU A 89 36.57 8.23 5.16
C LEU A 89 35.93 7.62 3.90
N ASN A 90 36.50 7.90 2.72
CA ASN A 90 36.02 7.34 1.45
C ASN A 90 36.17 5.81 1.39
N ASN A 91 37.22 5.25 2.00
CA ASN A 91 37.44 3.80 2.02
C ASN A 91 36.35 3.05 2.79
N ILE A 92 35.88 3.62 3.91
CA ILE A 92 34.84 3.03 4.76
C ILE A 92 33.42 3.38 4.31
N THR A 93 33.25 4.37 3.43
CA THR A 93 31.93 4.81 2.98
C THR A 93 31.45 3.95 1.81
N LYS A 94 30.17 3.57 1.81
CA LYS A 94 29.54 2.91 0.67
C LYS A 94 29.60 3.83 -0.56
N LYS A 95 29.66 3.22 -1.75
CA LYS A 95 29.81 3.97 -3.02
C LYS A 95 28.62 4.89 -3.36
N TYR A 96 27.49 4.71 -2.70
CA TYR A 96 26.29 5.52 -2.92
C TYR A 96 25.97 6.36 -1.69
N SER A 97 25.30 7.47 -1.94
CA SER A 97 24.76 8.40 -0.95
C SER A 97 23.34 8.76 -1.36
N VAL A 98 22.49 9.13 -0.41
CA VAL A 98 21.11 9.55 -0.69
C VAL A 98 20.88 11.00 -0.29
N ASP A 99 19.94 11.68 -0.95
CA ASP A 99 19.65 13.08 -0.67
C ASP A 99 19.10 13.24 0.76
N TYR A 100 19.62 14.21 1.49
CA TYR A 100 19.14 14.62 2.81
C TYR A 100 18.52 16.02 2.71
N ASN A 101 17.21 16.12 2.92
CA ASN A 101 16.47 17.39 2.85
C ASN A 101 16.03 17.90 4.23
N GLY A 102 16.48 17.25 5.30
CA GLY A 102 16.15 17.64 6.67
C GLY A 102 16.92 18.86 7.17
N THR A 103 16.45 19.38 8.30
CA THR A 103 16.98 20.54 9.01
C THR A 103 17.65 20.19 10.33
N VAL A 104 17.37 19.00 10.89
CA VAL A 104 17.98 18.50 12.12
C VAL A 104 19.48 18.35 11.91
N LYS A 105 20.24 18.97 12.81
CA LYS A 105 21.70 18.84 12.83
C LYS A 105 22.19 17.90 13.93
N ASN A 106 21.32 17.54 14.87
CA ASN A 106 21.71 16.77 16.04
C ASN A 106 21.75 15.26 15.74
N LEU A 107 22.58 14.50 16.47
CA LEU A 107 22.61 13.05 16.45
C LEU A 107 21.20 12.49 16.64
N ILE A 108 20.72 11.77 15.64
CA ILE A 108 19.42 11.12 15.64
C ILE A 108 19.54 9.81 14.88
N ASN A 109 18.77 8.80 15.25
CA ASN A 109 18.80 7.54 14.53
C ASN A 109 18.07 7.64 13.18
N LEU A 110 18.51 6.83 12.22
CA LEU A 110 17.95 6.75 10.87
C LEU A 110 17.28 5.39 10.67
N LYS A 111 15.97 5.39 10.43
CA LYS A 111 15.23 4.16 10.08
C LYS A 111 15.32 3.89 8.59
N THR A 112 15.58 2.65 8.24
CA THR A 112 15.75 2.21 6.86
C THR A 112 14.48 1.61 6.29
N ILE A 113 14.46 1.48 4.97
CA ILE A 113 13.42 0.78 4.23
C ILE A 113 13.89 -0.57 3.71
N ILE A 114 12.96 -1.46 3.41
CA ILE A 114 13.24 -2.78 2.88
C ILE A 114 13.91 -2.75 1.50
N LYS A 115 14.99 -3.52 1.37
CA LYS A 115 15.88 -3.55 0.21
C LYS A 115 16.36 -4.97 -0.08
N VAL A 116 16.73 -5.23 -1.33
CA VAL A 116 17.58 -6.37 -1.74
C VAL A 116 18.79 -5.79 -2.42
N ASN A 117 20.01 -6.08 -1.94
CA ASN A 117 21.26 -5.53 -2.47
C ASN A 117 21.20 -4.00 -2.63
N ASP A 118 20.84 -3.29 -1.56
CA ASP A 118 20.62 -1.84 -1.50
C ASP A 118 19.51 -1.29 -2.44
N SER A 119 18.83 -2.15 -3.21
CA SER A 119 17.76 -1.79 -4.13
C SER A 119 16.39 -1.94 -3.45
N PRO A 120 15.67 -0.83 -3.18
CA PRO A 120 14.40 -0.87 -2.47
C PRO A 120 13.30 -1.48 -3.33
N TYR A 121 12.33 -2.13 -2.70
CA TYR A 121 11.16 -2.68 -3.37
C TYR A 121 9.94 -2.63 -2.45
N ILE A 122 8.76 -2.89 -3.00
CA ILE A 122 7.53 -3.04 -2.24
C ILE A 122 7.23 -4.54 -2.11
N PRO A 123 7.23 -5.08 -0.89
CA PRO A 123 6.85 -6.48 -0.68
C PRO A 123 5.40 -6.73 -1.09
N GLY A 124 5.15 -7.84 -1.78
CA GLY A 124 3.81 -8.26 -2.18
C GLY A 124 2.89 -8.46 -0.98
N SER A 125 3.45 -8.85 0.17
CA SER A 125 2.74 -8.91 1.46
C SER A 125 2.22 -7.55 1.93
N SER A 126 2.99 -6.47 1.71
CA SER A 126 2.59 -5.09 2.04
C SER A 126 1.43 -4.61 1.17
N ILE A 127 1.52 -4.86 -0.14
CA ILE A 127 0.45 -4.55 -1.11
C ILE A 127 -0.81 -5.37 -0.78
N LYS A 128 -0.65 -6.68 -0.57
CA LYS A 128 -1.74 -7.59 -0.22
C LYS A 128 -2.45 -7.19 1.07
N GLY A 129 -1.68 -6.81 2.10
CA GLY A 129 -2.23 -6.34 3.36
C GLY A 129 -3.07 -5.07 3.20
N ALA A 130 -2.61 -4.11 2.38
CA ALA A 130 -3.35 -2.88 2.14
C ALA A 130 -4.64 -3.13 1.32
N ILE A 131 -4.58 -4.00 0.29
CA ILE A 131 -5.78 -4.41 -0.47
C ILE A 131 -6.78 -5.13 0.45
N LYS A 132 -6.30 -6.07 1.29
CA LYS A 132 -7.14 -6.77 2.27
C LYS A 132 -7.83 -5.78 3.22
N ASN A 133 -7.11 -4.79 3.73
CA ASN A 133 -7.68 -3.79 4.63
C ASN A 133 -8.78 -2.96 3.95
N ALA A 134 -8.56 -2.49 2.73
CA ALA A 134 -9.55 -1.75 1.96
C ALA A 134 -10.81 -2.58 1.68
N LEU A 135 -10.64 -3.84 1.25
CA LEU A 135 -11.73 -4.78 1.02
C LEU A 135 -12.53 -5.05 2.31
N PHE A 136 -11.83 -5.24 3.44
CA PHE A 136 -12.47 -5.50 4.72
C PHE A 136 -13.24 -4.28 5.22
N PHE A 137 -12.66 -3.08 5.11
CA PHE A 137 -13.34 -1.82 5.42
C PHE A 137 -14.62 -1.68 4.61
N TYR A 138 -14.54 -1.84 3.29
CA TYR A 138 -15.69 -1.74 2.40
C TYR A 138 -16.76 -2.77 2.74
N TRP A 139 -16.36 -4.02 3.02
CA TRP A 139 -17.31 -5.05 3.44
C TRP A 139 -18.09 -4.63 4.70
N LEU A 140 -17.39 -4.16 5.74
CA LEU A 140 -17.99 -3.67 6.98
C LEU A 140 -18.90 -2.45 6.78
N SER A 141 -18.51 -1.51 5.91
CA SER A 141 -19.22 -0.23 5.76
C SER A 141 -20.33 -0.23 4.71
N CYS A 142 -20.25 -1.09 3.70
CA CYS A 142 -21.08 -0.99 2.49
C CYS A 142 -21.99 -2.20 2.26
N THR A 143 -21.71 -3.35 2.86
CA THR A 143 -22.54 -4.57 2.68
C THR A 143 -23.46 -4.81 3.87
N ASP A 144 -24.67 -5.33 3.64
CA ASP A 144 -25.62 -5.62 4.74
C ASP A 144 -25.05 -6.62 5.75
N LYS A 145 -24.35 -7.65 5.25
CA LYS A 145 -23.69 -8.65 6.11
C LYS A 145 -22.61 -7.99 6.97
N GLY A 146 -21.70 -7.21 6.38
CA GLY A 146 -20.62 -6.58 7.12
C GLY A 146 -21.11 -5.51 8.11
N LYS A 147 -22.13 -4.73 7.74
CA LYS A 147 -22.78 -3.76 8.65
C LYS A 147 -23.40 -4.45 9.86
N LYS A 148 -24.07 -5.60 9.65
CA LYS A 148 -24.62 -6.40 10.75
C LYS A 148 -23.51 -6.87 11.69
N GLU A 149 -22.43 -7.43 11.14
CA GLU A 149 -21.28 -7.91 11.92
C GLU A 149 -20.60 -6.78 12.70
N LEU A 150 -20.43 -5.60 12.09
CA LEU A 150 -19.92 -4.39 12.76
C LEU A 150 -20.83 -3.96 13.91
N ASN A 151 -22.14 -3.92 13.69
CA ASN A 151 -23.11 -3.52 14.71
C ASN A 151 -23.13 -4.51 15.89
N ASP A 152 -23.07 -5.81 15.61
CA ASP A 152 -23.01 -6.84 16.65
C ASP A 152 -21.70 -6.76 17.44
N TYR A 153 -20.59 -6.41 16.79
CA TYR A 153 -19.31 -6.11 17.44
C TYR A 153 -19.37 -4.88 18.35
N ILE A 154 -19.96 -3.79 17.86
CA ILE A 154 -20.16 -2.56 18.64
C ILE A 154 -20.98 -2.86 19.90
N LYS A 155 -22.09 -3.61 19.77
CA LYS A 155 -22.90 -4.02 20.93
C LYS A 155 -22.09 -4.81 21.95
N LYS A 156 -21.26 -5.75 21.49
CA LYS A 156 -20.38 -6.53 22.38
C LYS A 156 -19.38 -5.65 23.10
N ILE A 157 -18.70 -4.73 22.40
CA ILE A 157 -17.74 -3.80 23.02
C ILE A 157 -18.44 -2.88 24.03
N SER A 158 -19.59 -2.31 23.67
CA SER A 158 -20.35 -1.44 24.56
C SER A 158 -20.82 -2.16 25.83
N ALA A 159 -21.12 -3.46 25.74
CA ALA A 159 -21.54 -4.30 26.86
C ALA A 159 -20.42 -4.77 27.79
N LEU A 160 -19.14 -4.62 27.42
CA LEU A 160 -18.01 -5.00 28.29
C LEU A 160 -18.06 -4.20 29.59
N SER A 161 -17.74 -4.80 30.74
CA SER A 161 -17.72 -4.08 32.02
C SER A 161 -16.59 -3.03 32.07
N LYS A 162 -16.77 -1.97 32.86
CA LYS A 162 -15.69 -1.00 33.14
C LYS A 162 -14.69 -1.55 34.17
N ASP A 163 -15.12 -2.52 34.96
CA ASP A 163 -14.34 -3.07 36.08
C ASP A 163 -13.45 -4.27 35.67
N GLU A 164 -13.46 -4.64 34.38
CA GLU A 164 -12.50 -5.62 33.85
C GLU A 164 -11.07 -5.05 33.91
N LYS A 165 -10.12 -5.89 34.30
CA LYS A 165 -8.70 -5.58 34.15
C LYS A 165 -8.43 -5.26 32.68
N LYS A 166 -7.64 -4.22 32.42
CA LYS A 166 -7.33 -3.74 31.06
C LYS A 166 -6.87 -4.86 30.11
N GLU A 167 -6.05 -5.78 30.59
CA GLU A 167 -5.56 -6.91 29.79
C GLU A 167 -6.69 -7.83 29.34
N ASP A 168 -7.65 -8.09 30.22
CA ASP A 168 -8.81 -8.93 29.91
C ASP A 168 -9.75 -8.23 28.93
N PHE A 169 -9.92 -6.91 29.08
CA PHE A 169 -10.67 -6.10 28.13
C PHE A 169 -10.05 -6.12 26.72
N ILE A 170 -8.72 -5.97 26.61
CA ILE A 170 -7.99 -6.06 25.33
C ILE A 170 -8.15 -7.46 24.72
N LYS A 171 -7.97 -8.52 25.52
CA LYS A 171 -8.19 -9.91 25.08
C LYS A 171 -9.63 -10.10 24.58
N ASN A 172 -10.61 -9.54 25.28
CA ASN A 172 -12.02 -9.61 24.90
C ASN A 172 -12.30 -8.86 23.59
N ILE A 173 -11.72 -7.68 23.37
CA ILE A 173 -11.81 -6.96 22.09
C ILE A 173 -11.28 -7.81 20.93
N ILE A 174 -10.09 -8.41 21.09
CA ILE A 174 -9.44 -9.23 20.06
C ILE A 174 -10.28 -10.50 19.80
N LYS A 175 -10.69 -11.19 20.87
CA LYS A 175 -11.52 -12.39 20.81
C LYS A 175 -12.86 -12.13 20.11
N ASN A 176 -13.49 -10.99 20.38
CA ASN A 176 -14.74 -10.61 19.74
C ASN A 176 -14.57 -10.19 18.27
N PHE A 177 -13.37 -9.79 17.87
CA PHE A 177 -13.06 -9.37 16.51
C PHE A 177 -12.76 -10.55 15.57
N GLN A 178 -12.10 -11.60 16.06
CA GLN A 178 -11.70 -12.76 15.26
C GLN A 178 -12.85 -13.42 14.47
N PRO A 179 -14.06 -13.63 15.03
CA PRO A 179 -15.19 -14.18 14.26
C PRO A 179 -15.60 -13.32 13.05
N ILE A 180 -15.46 -12.00 13.14
CA ILE A 180 -15.81 -11.05 12.08
C ILE A 180 -14.82 -11.17 10.94
N GLU A 181 -13.52 -11.21 11.27
CA GLU A 181 -12.47 -11.43 10.30
C GLU A 181 -12.63 -12.79 9.61
N ASN A 182 -12.95 -13.85 10.38
CA ASN A 182 -13.24 -15.17 9.84
C ASN A 182 -14.46 -15.14 8.91
N SER A 183 -15.52 -14.40 9.23
CA SER A 183 -16.73 -14.24 8.42
C SER A 183 -16.45 -13.54 7.08
N PHE A 184 -15.59 -12.53 7.08
CA PHE A 184 -15.10 -11.85 5.87
C PHE A 184 -14.21 -12.78 5.03
N LEU A 185 -13.23 -13.40 5.69
CA LEU A 185 -12.32 -14.37 5.06
C LEU A 185 -13.01 -15.70 4.76
N GLY A 186 -14.28 -15.91 5.05
CA GLY A 186 -14.96 -17.19 4.80
C GLY A 186 -14.26 -18.40 5.43
N ILE A 187 -13.56 -18.21 6.56
CA ILE A 187 -12.90 -19.27 7.31
C ILE A 187 -13.98 -20.00 8.11
N CYS A 188 -14.20 -21.28 7.79
CA CYS A 188 -15.02 -22.20 8.58
C CYS A 188 -14.12 -23.09 9.43
N ASP A 189 -14.53 -23.39 10.67
CA ASP A 189 -13.75 -24.24 11.58
C ASP A 189 -13.33 -25.56 10.90
N GLY A 190 -12.03 -25.87 10.96
CA GLY A 190 -11.44 -27.08 10.38
C GLY A 190 -11.05 -27.03 8.90
N ILE A 191 -11.35 -25.95 8.15
CA ILE A 191 -10.98 -25.83 6.73
C ILE A 191 -9.85 -24.79 6.56
N LEU A 192 -8.65 -25.26 6.22
CA LEU A 192 -7.44 -24.49 5.90
C LEU A 192 -7.51 -23.71 4.56
N LYS A 193 -8.69 -23.51 3.96
CA LYS A 193 -8.84 -22.78 2.69
C LYS A 193 -9.24 -21.34 2.94
N GLN A 194 -8.29 -20.42 2.81
CA GLN A 194 -8.56 -18.98 2.86
C GLN A 194 -8.76 -18.41 1.45
N PRO A 195 -9.83 -17.64 1.16
CA PRO A 195 -10.02 -16.87 -0.07
C PRO A 195 -8.82 -15.98 -0.42
N SER A 196 -8.14 -15.44 0.61
CA SER A 196 -6.93 -14.65 0.43
C SER A 196 -5.79 -15.45 -0.20
N SER A 197 -5.79 -16.78 -0.13
CA SER A 197 -4.85 -17.66 -0.83
C SER A 197 -5.11 -17.78 -2.34
N ASN A 198 -6.31 -17.37 -2.78
CA ASN A 198 -6.67 -17.25 -4.20
C ASN A 198 -6.19 -15.93 -4.83
N LEU A 199 -5.64 -15.03 -4.00
CA LEU A 199 -4.99 -13.78 -4.42
C LEU A 199 -3.49 -13.89 -4.14
N VAL A 200 -2.69 -13.96 -5.20
CA VAL A 200 -1.23 -13.95 -5.11
C VAL A 200 -0.74 -12.61 -5.64
N ILE A 201 0.09 -11.92 -4.86
CA ILE A 201 0.68 -10.65 -5.25
C ILE A 201 2.19 -10.83 -5.14
N THR A 202 2.90 -10.57 -6.23
CA THR A 202 4.36 -10.62 -6.24
C THR A 202 4.93 -9.40 -5.55
N ASP A 203 6.20 -9.50 -5.14
CA ASP A 203 7.00 -8.32 -4.86
C ASP A 203 7.06 -7.42 -6.11
N SER A 204 7.23 -6.12 -5.90
CA SER A 204 7.44 -5.19 -7.00
C SER A 204 8.83 -5.34 -7.60
N SER A 205 9.02 -4.79 -8.80
CA SER A 205 10.35 -4.43 -9.28
C SER A 205 11.00 -3.42 -8.34
N TYR A 206 12.32 -3.26 -8.49
CA TYR A 206 13.12 -2.38 -7.65
C TYR A 206 12.95 -0.91 -8.04
N PHE A 207 13.08 -0.04 -7.06
CA PHE A 207 13.32 1.39 -7.27
C PHE A 207 14.81 1.65 -7.49
N ASP A 208 15.12 2.70 -8.24
CA ASP A 208 16.50 3.20 -8.30
C ASP A 208 16.90 3.82 -6.97
N ILE A 209 18.17 3.71 -6.60
CA ILE A 209 18.72 4.40 -5.41
C ILE A 209 18.54 5.92 -5.49
N SER A 210 18.51 6.48 -6.70
CA SER A 210 18.23 7.91 -6.95
C SER A 210 16.84 8.35 -6.52
N GLN A 211 15.88 7.42 -6.36
CA GLN A 211 14.55 7.69 -5.86
C GLN A 211 14.48 7.69 -4.34
N ILE A 212 15.59 7.41 -3.65
CA ILE A 212 15.62 7.36 -2.20
C ILE A 212 16.07 8.69 -1.64
N GLY A 213 15.38 9.12 -0.60
CA GLY A 213 15.75 10.28 0.20
C GLY A 213 15.72 9.92 1.67
N VAL A 214 16.38 10.76 2.46
CA VAL A 214 16.30 10.74 3.92
C VAL A 214 15.81 12.10 4.38
N ASP A 215 14.84 12.07 5.30
CA ASP A 215 14.32 13.28 5.90
C ASP A 215 13.88 13.03 7.34
N GLU A 216 13.55 14.10 8.05
CA GLU A 216 12.93 14.07 9.36
C GLU A 216 11.51 13.50 9.29
N LEU A 217 11.29 12.38 9.98
CA LEU A 217 9.94 11.90 10.22
C LEU A 217 9.30 12.73 11.32
N LYS A 218 8.40 13.63 10.94
CA LYS A 218 7.65 14.47 11.87
C LYS A 218 6.32 13.84 12.22
N ARG A 219 5.86 14.07 13.45
CA ARG A 219 4.55 13.64 13.92
C ARG A 219 3.72 14.84 14.33
N LYS A 220 2.62 15.05 13.61
CA LYS A 220 1.61 16.05 13.98
C LYS A 220 0.66 15.45 15.00
N THR A 221 0.36 16.19 16.06
CA THR A 221 -0.60 15.76 17.09
C THR A 221 -1.67 16.81 17.36
N LEU A 222 -2.84 16.35 17.81
CA LEU A 222 -3.99 17.23 18.11
C LEU A 222 -3.98 17.77 19.54
N THR A 223 -2.91 17.52 20.30
CA THR A 223 -2.75 18.03 21.67
C THR A 223 -2.39 19.50 21.62
N GLN A 224 -3.24 20.38 22.17
CA GLN A 224 -3.02 21.83 22.19
C GLN A 224 -1.65 22.18 22.80
N GLY A 225 -0.81 22.94 22.09
CA GLY A 225 0.44 23.46 22.64
C GLY A 225 1.68 22.56 22.50
N ASN A 226 1.58 21.41 21.83
CA ASN A 226 2.76 20.64 21.41
C ASN A 226 3.11 20.99 19.97
N ASP A 227 4.34 21.47 19.75
CA ASP A 227 4.92 21.60 18.41
C ASP A 227 5.10 20.22 17.77
N ASP A 228 5.04 20.16 16.44
CA ASP A 228 5.37 18.95 15.70
C ASP A 228 6.81 18.52 16.04
N TRP A 229 6.99 17.30 16.51
CA TRP A 229 8.32 16.80 16.88
C TRP A 229 8.87 15.82 15.85
N THR A 230 10.20 15.84 15.73
CA THR A 230 10.94 14.87 14.92
C THR A 230 11.15 13.60 15.72
N LEU A 231 10.73 12.46 15.16
CA LEU A 231 10.88 11.14 15.79
C LEU A 231 12.26 10.54 15.55
N ASN A 232 12.67 10.54 14.29
CA ASN A 232 13.88 9.91 13.76
C ASN A 232 14.11 10.46 12.34
N LEU A 233 15.29 10.22 11.76
CA LEU A 233 15.43 10.28 10.31
C LEU A 233 14.81 9.04 9.70
N GLN A 234 14.25 9.17 8.50
CA GLN A 234 13.57 8.09 7.83
C GLN A 234 14.01 8.06 6.37
N GLU A 235 14.53 6.92 5.93
CA GLU A 235 14.62 6.62 4.51
C GLU A 235 13.22 6.48 3.91
N TYR A 236 13.03 6.96 2.70
CA TYR A 236 11.78 6.82 1.98
C TYR A 236 12.02 6.82 0.48
N VAL A 237 11.08 6.21 -0.26
CA VAL A 237 10.96 6.40 -1.70
C VAL A 237 10.27 7.74 -1.95
N LYS A 238 10.97 8.64 -2.65
CA LYS A 238 10.51 9.96 -3.04
C LYS A 238 9.28 9.84 -3.97
N PRO A 239 8.29 10.74 -3.83
CA PRO A 239 7.26 10.91 -4.86
C PRO A 239 7.91 11.19 -6.22
N ASP A 240 7.46 10.49 -7.26
CA ASP A 240 7.96 10.69 -8.62
C ASP A 240 6.82 10.50 -9.60
N ASP A 241 6.59 11.52 -10.43
CA ASP A 241 5.49 11.52 -11.36
C ASP A 241 5.71 10.66 -12.61
N GLN A 242 6.98 10.36 -12.93
CA GLN A 242 7.41 9.71 -14.16
C GLN A 242 7.84 8.26 -13.95
N LYS A 243 8.22 7.90 -12.73
CA LYS A 243 8.71 6.55 -12.40
C LYS A 243 7.64 5.68 -11.75
N THR A 244 7.59 4.43 -12.19
CA THR A 244 6.72 3.39 -11.63
C THR A 244 7.48 2.10 -11.42
N VAL A 245 7.07 1.31 -10.45
CA VAL A 245 7.50 -0.09 -10.29
C VAL A 245 6.38 -1.04 -10.68
N SER A 246 6.71 -2.18 -11.28
CA SER A 246 5.72 -3.16 -11.72
C SER A 246 5.56 -4.28 -10.70
N PHE A 247 4.36 -4.83 -10.55
CA PHE A 247 4.08 -6.05 -9.80
C PHE A 247 2.96 -6.86 -10.46
N GLU A 248 2.80 -8.13 -10.08
CA GLU A 248 1.75 -8.98 -10.62
C GLU A 248 0.70 -9.30 -9.56
N LEU A 249 -0.58 -9.08 -9.91
CA LEU A 249 -1.73 -9.58 -9.18
C LEU A 249 -2.26 -10.82 -9.91
N LYS A 250 -2.20 -11.96 -9.25
CA LYS A 250 -2.65 -13.27 -9.75
C LYS A 250 -3.90 -13.69 -9.01
N ILE A 251 -4.98 -13.92 -9.74
CA ILE A 251 -6.29 -14.28 -9.20
C ILE A 251 -6.66 -15.66 -9.73
N LYS A 252 -7.01 -16.57 -8.81
CA LYS A 252 -7.65 -17.82 -9.19
C LYS A 252 -9.12 -17.56 -9.51
N THR A 253 -9.54 -17.85 -10.74
CA THR A 253 -10.90 -17.56 -11.21
C THR A 253 -11.78 -18.80 -11.30
N SER A 254 -11.20 -20.03 -11.22
CA SER A 254 -12.02 -21.23 -11.38
C SER A 254 -13.02 -21.36 -10.24
N SER A 255 -14.26 -21.73 -10.58
CA SER A 255 -15.30 -21.98 -9.56
C SER A 255 -14.86 -23.02 -8.52
N LEU A 256 -14.01 -23.98 -8.90
CA LEU A 256 -13.36 -25.00 -8.06
C LEU A 256 -12.40 -24.40 -7.01
N ASP A 257 -11.66 -23.34 -7.34
CA ASP A 257 -10.77 -22.65 -6.38
C ASP A 257 -11.57 -21.92 -5.29
N TRP A 258 -12.83 -21.62 -5.58
CA TRP A 258 -13.78 -21.03 -4.64
C TRP A 258 -14.74 -22.07 -4.03
N GLN A 259 -14.61 -23.36 -4.37
CA GLN A 259 -15.40 -24.44 -3.76
C GLN A 259 -15.00 -24.66 -2.29
N GLY A 260 -16.01 -24.76 -1.42
CA GLY A 260 -15.86 -24.82 0.05
C GLY A 260 -16.06 -23.48 0.74
N LEU A 261 -16.03 -22.37 -0.01
CA LEU A 261 -16.45 -21.06 0.47
C LEU A 261 -17.96 -20.92 0.26
N ASN A 262 -18.66 -20.36 1.25
CA ASN A 262 -20.10 -20.08 1.14
C ASN A 262 -20.35 -19.29 -0.16
N LYS A 263 -21.30 -19.71 -1.01
CA LYS A 263 -21.67 -19.01 -2.26
C LYS A 263 -22.04 -17.54 -2.05
N LYS A 264 -22.26 -17.11 -0.81
CA LYS A 264 -22.52 -15.72 -0.39
C LYS A 264 -21.28 -14.99 0.18
N ASN A 265 -20.07 -15.54 0.09
CA ASN A 265 -18.86 -14.87 0.58
C ASN A 265 -18.50 -13.67 -0.32
N PHE A 266 -18.15 -12.55 0.30
CA PHE A 266 -17.86 -11.29 -0.38
C PHE A 266 -16.67 -11.40 -1.36
N LEU A 267 -15.56 -11.99 -0.92
CA LEU A 267 -14.37 -12.15 -1.76
C LEU A 267 -14.64 -13.10 -2.93
N ALA A 268 -15.39 -14.18 -2.69
CA ALA A 268 -15.81 -15.08 -3.76
C ALA A 268 -16.66 -14.34 -4.80
N ASN A 269 -17.64 -13.55 -4.38
CA ASN A 269 -18.49 -12.82 -5.33
C ASN A 269 -17.72 -11.76 -6.13
N LEU A 270 -16.76 -11.07 -5.49
CA LEU A 270 -15.93 -10.06 -6.15
C LEU A 270 -15.04 -10.66 -7.26
N PHE A 271 -14.56 -11.90 -7.10
CA PHE A 271 -13.55 -12.49 -8.01
C PHE A 271 -14.04 -13.67 -8.86
N LYS A 272 -15.23 -14.23 -8.59
CA LYS A 272 -15.76 -15.43 -9.27
C LYS A 272 -16.35 -15.17 -10.65
N ASN A 273 -16.71 -13.93 -10.98
CA ASN A 273 -17.46 -13.65 -12.20
C ASN A 273 -16.54 -13.57 -13.43
N GLU A 274 -16.44 -14.68 -14.18
CA GLU A 274 -15.59 -14.80 -15.37
C GLU A 274 -15.92 -13.81 -16.50
N SER A 275 -17.10 -13.16 -16.46
CA SER A 275 -17.52 -12.10 -17.39
C SER A 275 -17.08 -10.68 -16.95
N GLN A 276 -16.75 -10.47 -15.67
CA GLN A 276 -16.27 -9.19 -15.11
C GLN A 276 -14.74 -9.20 -14.96
N GLN A 277 -14.07 -9.57 -16.04
CA GLN A 277 -12.64 -9.77 -16.13
C GLN A 277 -11.81 -8.46 -16.12
N ASN A 278 -12.19 -7.47 -15.31
CA ASN A 278 -11.43 -6.25 -15.13
C ASN A 278 -11.28 -5.94 -13.63
N LEU A 279 -10.30 -5.10 -13.30
CA LEU A 279 -10.06 -4.70 -11.92
C LEU A 279 -10.96 -3.55 -11.47
N LYS A 280 -11.99 -3.18 -12.24
CA LYS A 280 -12.78 -1.97 -12.00
C LYS A 280 -13.48 -1.99 -10.65
N GLU A 281 -14.14 -3.09 -10.29
CA GLU A 281 -14.82 -3.18 -9.00
C GLU A 281 -13.83 -3.15 -7.82
N LEU A 282 -12.71 -3.88 -7.95
CA LEU A 282 -11.62 -3.81 -6.97
C LEU A 282 -11.11 -2.37 -6.82
N PHE A 283 -10.83 -1.68 -7.94
CA PHE A 283 -10.31 -0.32 -7.95
C PHE A 283 -11.29 0.67 -7.36
N ASN A 284 -12.60 0.53 -7.63
CA ASN A 284 -13.63 1.32 -6.98
C ASN A 284 -13.62 1.14 -5.46
N ILE A 285 -13.46 -0.09 -4.96
CA ILE A 285 -13.38 -0.36 -3.52
C ILE A 285 -12.10 0.26 -2.91
N LEU A 286 -10.96 0.09 -3.58
CA LEU A 286 -9.69 0.68 -3.14
C LEU A 286 -9.74 2.20 -3.09
N ASN A 287 -10.32 2.83 -4.11
CA ASN A 287 -10.53 4.28 -4.19
C ASN A 287 -11.49 4.75 -3.09
N TYR A 288 -12.62 4.07 -2.89
CA TYR A 288 -13.58 4.40 -1.83
C TYR A 288 -12.92 4.44 -0.45
N TYR A 289 -12.20 3.37 -0.09
CA TYR A 289 -11.47 3.31 1.18
C TYR A 289 -10.43 4.44 1.30
N THR A 290 -9.57 4.58 0.30
CA THR A 290 -8.44 5.50 0.36
C THR A 290 -8.90 6.95 0.41
N LEU A 291 -9.95 7.33 -0.32
CA LEU A 291 -10.51 8.68 -0.31
C LEU A 291 -11.13 9.03 1.06
N ILE A 292 -11.82 8.09 1.71
CA ILE A 292 -12.38 8.30 3.05
C ILE A 292 -11.25 8.53 4.07
N ILE A 293 -10.21 7.70 4.05
CA ILE A 293 -9.09 7.85 5.00
C ILE A 293 -8.30 9.12 4.72
N LYS A 294 -8.05 9.45 3.44
CA LYS A 294 -7.43 10.72 3.03
C LYS A 294 -8.21 11.90 3.58
N GLN A 295 -9.51 11.96 3.31
CA GLN A 295 -10.38 13.05 3.77
C GLN A 295 -10.34 13.18 5.29
N ALA A 296 -10.46 12.07 6.02
CA ALA A 296 -10.37 12.07 7.48
C ALA A 296 -9.04 12.63 7.98
N VAL A 297 -7.90 12.23 7.40
CA VAL A 297 -6.58 12.75 7.77
C VAL A 297 -6.47 14.25 7.49
N GLU A 298 -6.93 14.70 6.31
CA GLU A 298 -6.87 16.11 5.92
C GLU A 298 -7.73 17.00 6.81
N GLU A 299 -8.96 16.57 7.13
CA GLU A 299 -9.86 17.29 8.01
C GLU A 299 -9.32 17.37 9.44
N ILE A 300 -8.83 16.24 9.96
CA ILE A 300 -8.42 16.14 11.37
C ILE A 300 -7.11 16.89 11.61
N PHE A 301 -6.13 16.77 10.71
CA PHE A 301 -4.78 17.27 10.94
C PHE A 301 -4.43 18.52 10.13
N SER A 302 -5.30 18.98 9.23
CA SER A 302 -5.00 20.10 8.33
C SER A 302 -3.69 19.92 7.57
N ILE A 303 -3.37 18.67 7.19
CA ILE A 303 -2.20 18.30 6.38
C ILE A 303 -2.72 17.67 5.09
N LYS A 304 -2.21 18.08 3.93
CA LYS A 304 -2.77 17.69 2.63
C LYS A 304 -1.96 16.58 1.99
N TYR A 305 -2.66 15.61 1.42
CA TYR A 305 -2.06 14.72 0.44
C TYR A 305 -1.87 15.47 -0.89
N PRO A 306 -0.96 15.01 -1.77
CA PRO A 306 -0.78 15.58 -3.10
C PRO A 306 -2.08 15.50 -3.91
N SER A 307 -2.24 16.44 -4.84
CA SER A 307 -3.33 16.39 -5.82
C SER A 307 -3.09 15.27 -6.83
N PHE A 308 -4.15 14.61 -7.26
CA PHE A 308 -4.10 13.54 -8.26
C PHE A 308 -5.39 13.52 -9.09
N SER A 309 -5.31 12.89 -10.26
CA SER A 309 -6.46 12.46 -11.05
C SER A 309 -6.53 10.94 -11.08
N LEU A 310 -7.75 10.41 -11.24
CA LEU A 310 -8.01 8.98 -11.37
C LEU A 310 -8.75 8.69 -12.65
N ASN A 311 -8.22 7.75 -13.42
CA ASN A 311 -8.91 7.10 -14.53
C ASN A 311 -9.59 5.80 -14.09
N ASP A 312 -10.43 5.24 -14.95
CA ASP A 312 -11.16 3.98 -14.71
C ASP A 312 -10.25 2.76 -14.44
N ASN A 313 -9.00 2.83 -14.89
CA ASN A 313 -7.98 1.79 -14.75
C ASN A 313 -6.95 2.13 -13.65
N GLU A 314 -7.30 3.02 -12.73
CA GLU A 314 -6.40 3.45 -11.65
C GLU A 314 -7.07 3.32 -10.28
N ALA A 315 -6.26 2.96 -9.29
CA ALA A 315 -6.66 2.87 -7.90
C ALA A 315 -5.64 3.52 -6.98
N LEU A 316 -6.12 4.10 -5.89
CA LEU A 316 -5.28 4.56 -4.79
C LEU A 316 -5.12 3.46 -3.75
N LEU A 317 -3.96 3.47 -3.09
CA LEU A 317 -3.69 2.59 -1.97
C LEU A 317 -2.83 3.32 -0.93
N LEU A 318 -3.00 2.95 0.34
CA LEU A 318 -2.16 3.44 1.44
C LEU A 318 -1.20 2.31 1.88
N LEU A 319 0.09 2.54 1.67
CA LEU A 319 1.18 1.62 1.98
C LEU A 319 2.09 2.14 3.09
N GLY A 320 2.93 1.25 3.62
CA GLY A 320 4.01 1.62 4.53
C GLY A 320 3.63 1.77 6.00
N SER A 321 4.58 2.34 6.76
CA SER A 321 4.57 2.47 8.22
C SER A 321 3.61 3.53 8.76
N ASN A 322 2.98 4.33 7.88
CA ASN A 322 1.90 5.24 8.24
C ASN A 322 0.53 4.56 8.37
N LYS A 323 0.53 3.23 8.49
CA LYS A 323 -0.63 2.45 8.96
C LYS A 323 -0.96 2.75 10.42
N GLY A 324 -0.82 4.01 10.85
CA GLY A 324 -1.23 4.49 12.16
C GLY A 324 -2.65 4.06 12.48
N ILE A 325 -3.08 4.38 13.67
CA ILE A 325 -4.30 3.88 14.33
C ILE A 325 -5.62 4.00 13.51
N LEU A 326 -5.66 4.80 12.44
CA LEU A 326 -6.75 4.87 11.47
C LEU A 326 -6.69 3.81 10.36
N ALA A 327 -5.49 3.38 9.97
CA ALA A 327 -5.31 2.36 8.93
C ALA A 327 -5.66 0.95 9.42
N THR A 328 -5.89 0.77 10.72
CA THR A 328 -6.61 -0.40 11.24
C THR A 328 -8.09 -0.39 10.90
N SER A 329 -8.61 0.60 10.13
CA SER A 329 -9.88 0.59 9.37
C SER A 329 -11.15 0.46 10.23
N ILE A 330 -11.20 -0.54 11.10
CA ILE A 330 -12.14 -0.80 12.16
C ILE A 330 -12.21 0.36 13.15
N ILE A 331 -11.08 0.93 13.59
CA ILE A 331 -11.15 1.97 14.63
C ILE A 331 -11.83 3.24 14.11
N TYR A 332 -11.59 3.59 12.84
CA TYR A 332 -12.33 4.66 12.17
C TYR A 332 -13.83 4.33 12.09
N LEU A 333 -14.18 3.10 11.71
CA LEU A 333 -15.58 2.67 11.67
C LEU A 333 -16.22 2.66 13.06
N LEU A 334 -15.51 2.24 14.11
CA LEU A 334 -15.98 2.31 15.49
C LEU A 334 -16.23 3.76 15.89
N GLN A 335 -15.30 4.68 15.62
CA GLN A 335 -15.46 6.10 15.91
C GLN A 335 -16.71 6.69 15.22
N LYS A 336 -16.97 6.29 13.97
CA LYS A 336 -18.11 6.80 13.19
C LYS A 336 -19.46 6.17 13.58
N ASN A 337 -19.46 4.96 14.14
CA ASN A 337 -20.70 4.20 14.41
C ASN A 337 -21.01 4.03 15.90
N MET A 338 -20.08 4.35 16.82
CA MET A 338 -20.31 4.34 18.26
C MET A 338 -20.70 5.73 18.76
N GLN A 339 -21.47 5.77 19.85
CA GLN A 339 -21.63 7.00 20.62
C GLN A 339 -20.27 7.47 21.14
N PHE A 340 -19.98 8.77 21.05
CA PHE A 340 -18.66 9.32 21.33
C PHE A 340 -18.14 8.97 22.73
N ASP A 341 -19.00 9.10 23.75
CA ASP A 341 -18.66 8.75 25.12
C ASP A 341 -18.31 7.28 25.31
N ASP A 342 -19.01 6.39 24.63
CA ASP A 342 -18.73 4.96 24.66
C ASP A 342 -17.44 4.64 23.91
N PHE A 343 -17.23 5.21 22.73
CA PHE A 343 -15.99 5.07 21.97
C PHE A 343 -14.78 5.52 22.80
N LYS A 344 -14.88 6.68 23.45
CA LYS A 344 -13.82 7.21 24.31
C LYS A 344 -13.56 6.30 25.51
N LYS A 345 -14.61 5.95 26.26
CA LYS A 345 -14.47 5.15 27.48
C LYS A 345 -14.03 3.72 27.20
N LYS A 346 -14.49 3.10 26.11
CA LYS A 346 -14.28 1.68 25.80
C LYS A 346 -13.14 1.44 24.83
N VAL A 347 -12.97 2.27 23.81
CA VAL A 347 -11.95 2.04 22.77
C VAL A 347 -10.68 2.83 23.09
N ILE A 348 -10.80 4.15 23.30
CA ILE A 348 -9.64 5.01 23.50
C ILE A 348 -8.90 4.69 24.80
N ASN A 349 -9.60 4.71 25.94
CA ASN A 349 -8.96 4.57 27.25
C ASN A 349 -8.27 3.20 27.43
N TYR A 350 -8.83 2.13 26.86
CA TYR A 350 -8.28 0.79 27.04
C TYR A 350 -7.20 0.44 26.01
N LEU A 351 -7.40 0.76 24.73
CA LEU A 351 -6.43 0.43 23.68
C LEU A 351 -5.22 1.39 23.68
N PHE A 352 -5.39 2.63 24.16
CA PHE A 352 -4.37 3.68 24.02
C PHE A 352 -3.97 4.35 25.34
N HIS A 353 -4.26 3.72 26.49
CA HIS A 353 -3.99 4.24 27.84
C HIS A 353 -2.60 4.90 28.01
N LYS A 354 -1.50 4.23 27.60
CA LYS A 354 -0.13 4.77 27.77
C LYS A 354 0.12 6.02 26.93
N THR A 355 -0.45 6.08 25.72
CA THR A 355 -0.34 7.25 24.84
C THR A 355 -1.19 8.40 25.36
N PHE A 356 -2.35 8.11 25.96
CA PHE A 356 -3.26 9.14 26.49
C PHE A 356 -2.92 9.61 27.91
N ASP A 357 -2.27 8.81 28.76
CA ASP A 357 -1.84 9.22 30.11
C ASP A 357 -0.73 10.27 30.06
N ILE A 358 0.24 10.09 29.16
CA ILE A 358 1.31 11.08 28.91
C ILE A 358 0.73 12.40 28.40
N ILE A 359 -0.42 12.35 27.72
CA ILE A 359 -1.13 13.50 27.16
C ILE A 359 -2.06 14.16 28.20
N ASN A 360 -2.65 13.38 29.13
CA ASN A 360 -3.63 13.85 30.11
C ASN A 360 -3.01 14.61 31.30
N SER A 361 -1.70 14.54 31.52
CA SER A 361 -1.06 15.28 32.62
C SER A 361 -1.07 16.79 32.43
N ASN A 362 -1.33 17.31 31.21
CA ASN A 362 -1.19 18.75 30.94
C ASN A 362 -2.39 19.52 30.36
N LEU A 363 -3.45 18.94 29.78
CA LEU A 363 -4.31 19.75 28.88
C LEU A 363 -5.82 19.39 28.87
N GLY A 364 -6.65 20.45 29.04
CA GLY A 364 -8.11 20.42 29.20
C GLY A 364 -8.98 20.46 27.93
N ALA A 365 -8.42 20.45 26.71
CA ALA A 365 -9.17 20.37 25.44
C ALA A 365 -8.22 19.86 24.34
N SER A 366 -8.57 19.08 23.30
CA SER A 366 -9.82 18.62 22.72
C SER A 366 -9.77 17.09 22.58
N LYS A 367 -10.77 16.38 23.14
CA LYS A 367 -10.77 14.91 23.23
C LYS A 367 -11.60 14.24 22.12
N GLU A 368 -12.09 15.01 21.15
CA GLU A 368 -13.10 14.59 20.16
C GLU A 368 -12.52 13.99 18.89
N ASN A 369 -11.30 14.39 18.51
CA ASN A 369 -10.69 13.96 17.27
C ASN A 369 -9.76 12.77 17.49
N PHE A 370 -10.20 11.61 17.02
CA PHE A 370 -9.37 10.43 16.83
C PHE A 370 -9.15 10.24 15.32
N PRO A 371 -7.94 9.91 14.86
CA PRO A 371 -6.75 9.60 15.62
C PRO A 371 -6.11 10.87 16.14
N ILE A 372 -5.25 10.73 17.14
CA ILE A 372 -4.60 11.88 17.80
C ILE A 372 -3.31 12.33 17.14
N SER A 373 -2.81 11.55 16.17
CA SER A 373 -1.55 11.86 15.48
C SER A 373 -1.45 11.29 14.07
N VAL A 374 -0.69 11.97 13.21
CA VAL A 374 -0.30 11.48 11.87
C VAL A 374 1.19 11.74 11.64
N SER A 375 1.88 10.81 10.98
CA SER A 375 3.26 11.01 10.58
C SER A 375 3.36 11.56 9.16
N TYR A 376 4.34 12.42 8.93
CA TYR A 376 4.54 13.09 7.66
C TYR A 376 6.02 13.41 7.42
N ILE A 377 6.37 13.59 6.15
CA ILE A 377 7.68 14.08 5.69
C ILE A 377 7.40 15.24 4.74
N ASN A 378 8.12 16.37 4.89
CA ASN A 378 7.96 17.56 4.05
C ASN A 378 6.51 18.05 3.90
N GLY A 379 5.77 18.08 5.01
CA GLY A 379 4.37 18.49 5.03
C GLY A 379 3.40 17.54 4.30
N MET A 380 3.86 16.37 3.84
CA MET A 380 3.04 15.37 3.17
C MET A 380 2.87 14.11 4.03
N PRO A 381 1.64 13.64 4.27
CA PRO A 381 1.44 12.36 4.94
C PRO A 381 2.01 11.23 4.09
N LEU A 382 2.62 10.26 4.74
CA LEU A 382 3.30 9.16 4.05
C LEU A 382 2.32 8.17 3.40
N GLY A 383 2.82 7.44 2.40
CA GLY A 383 2.29 6.14 1.99
C GLY A 383 1.22 6.13 0.91
N LEU A 384 0.84 7.28 0.34
CA LEU A 384 -0.12 7.31 -0.76
C LEU A 384 0.55 6.86 -2.06
N VAL A 385 -0.03 5.82 -2.68
CA VAL A 385 0.41 5.30 -3.97
C VAL A 385 -0.77 5.18 -4.92
N LYS A 386 -0.47 5.17 -6.22
CA LYS A 386 -1.43 4.91 -7.29
C LYS A 386 -1.03 3.64 -8.03
N ILE A 387 -1.97 2.70 -8.11
CA ILE A 387 -1.88 1.48 -8.91
C ILE A 387 -2.55 1.74 -10.24
N ILE A 388 -1.92 1.31 -11.33
CA ILE A 388 -2.35 1.51 -12.70
C ILE A 388 -2.42 0.14 -13.36
N ASP A 389 -3.59 -0.21 -13.86
CA ASP A 389 -3.76 -1.35 -14.75
C ASP A 389 -3.41 -0.91 -16.17
N ASN A 390 -2.26 -1.33 -16.66
CA ASN A 390 -1.86 -1.07 -18.05
C ASN A 390 -2.70 -1.95 -18.97
N ILE A 391 -3.89 -1.46 -19.36
CA ILE A 391 -4.77 -2.19 -20.28
C ILE A 391 -4.07 -2.46 -21.65
N ASN A 392 -3.00 -1.72 -21.94
CA ASN A 392 -2.17 -1.89 -23.13
C ASN A 392 -1.21 -3.10 -23.05
N ASP A 393 -0.81 -3.58 -21.87
CA ASP A 393 0.11 -4.73 -21.70
C ASP A 393 -0.60 -6.10 -21.67
N TYR A 394 -1.93 -6.14 -21.85
CA TYR A 394 -2.64 -7.39 -22.15
C TYR A 394 -2.38 -7.83 -23.60
N SER A 395 -1.13 -8.06 -23.95
CA SER A 395 -0.74 -8.94 -25.04
C SER A 395 -0.36 -10.29 -24.44
N SER A 396 -1.34 -11.18 -24.21
CA SER A 396 -1.01 -12.62 -24.07
C SER A 396 -2.19 -13.61 -24.04
N ASN A 397 -3.47 -13.21 -24.02
CA ASN A 397 -4.57 -14.20 -23.94
C ASN A 397 -5.62 -14.10 -25.08
N LEU A 398 -5.28 -13.50 -26.23
CA LEU A 398 -6.06 -13.74 -27.43
C LEU A 398 -5.71 -15.16 -27.95
N PRO A 399 -6.68 -16.06 -28.13
CA PRO A 399 -6.42 -17.34 -28.78
C PRO A 399 -5.89 -17.08 -30.19
N SER A 400 -4.91 -17.85 -30.62
CA SER A 400 -4.55 -17.91 -32.04
C SER A 400 -5.53 -18.81 -32.75
N TYR A 401 -6.13 -18.32 -33.82
CA TYR A 401 -7.06 -19.05 -34.67
C TYR A 401 -6.40 -19.41 -36.00
N SER A 402 -6.88 -20.48 -36.65
CA SER A 402 -6.62 -20.67 -38.08
C SER A 402 -7.46 -19.67 -38.90
N LYS A 403 -7.08 -19.43 -40.16
CA LYS A 403 -7.92 -18.62 -41.07
C LYS A 403 -9.33 -19.23 -41.19
N GLU A 404 -9.41 -20.54 -41.34
CA GLU A 404 -10.68 -21.26 -41.48
C GLU A 404 -11.59 -21.03 -40.26
N GLU A 405 -11.04 -21.07 -39.05
CA GLU A 405 -11.78 -20.79 -37.82
C GLU A 405 -12.31 -19.35 -37.79
N CYS A 406 -11.45 -18.36 -38.11
CA CYS A 406 -11.85 -16.95 -38.15
C CYS A 406 -13.00 -16.67 -39.12
N TYR A 407 -13.00 -17.33 -40.28
CA TYR A 407 -13.97 -17.09 -41.36
C TYR A 407 -15.14 -18.09 -41.38
N SER A 408 -15.18 -19.05 -40.44
CA SER A 408 -16.24 -20.07 -40.34
C SER A 408 -17.62 -19.55 -39.89
N GLY A 409 -17.67 -18.31 -39.39
CA GLY A 409 -18.87 -17.73 -38.78
C GLY A 409 -19.10 -18.12 -37.33
N ASN A 410 -18.21 -18.93 -36.74
CA ASN A 410 -18.21 -19.18 -35.30
C ASN A 410 -17.71 -17.95 -34.52
N PRO A 411 -18.16 -17.75 -33.26
CA PRO A 411 -17.63 -16.70 -32.41
C PRO A 411 -16.15 -16.90 -32.11
N ILE A 412 -15.37 -15.85 -32.32
CA ILE A 412 -13.95 -15.74 -31.98
C ILE A 412 -13.73 -14.55 -31.05
N LYS A 413 -12.68 -14.62 -30.23
CA LYS A 413 -12.32 -13.54 -29.32
C LYS A 413 -11.44 -12.53 -30.03
N ALA A 414 -11.80 -11.25 -29.91
CA ALA A 414 -11.05 -10.14 -30.45
C ALA A 414 -10.93 -9.01 -29.41
N LYS A 415 -9.78 -8.33 -29.35
CA LYS A 415 -9.56 -7.19 -28.46
C LYS A 415 -9.94 -5.90 -29.16
N LEU A 416 -10.81 -5.09 -28.58
CA LEU A 416 -11.16 -3.78 -29.15
C LEU A 416 -9.92 -2.87 -29.10
N LEU A 417 -9.49 -2.30 -30.22
CA LEU A 417 -8.39 -1.34 -30.27
C LEU A 417 -8.88 0.10 -30.30
N GLU A 418 -9.91 0.37 -31.11
CA GLU A 418 -10.39 1.73 -31.35
C GLU A 418 -11.88 1.69 -31.66
N LYS A 419 -12.65 2.61 -31.06
CA LYS A 419 -14.08 2.77 -31.36
C LYS A 419 -14.29 3.84 -32.45
N LYS A 420 -14.53 3.43 -33.71
CA LYS A 420 -14.68 4.35 -34.86
C LYS A 420 -16.01 4.19 -35.61
N LYS A 421 -17.08 4.79 -35.09
CA LYS A 421 -18.44 4.66 -35.66
C LYS A 421 -18.45 4.86 -37.20
N PRO A 422 -19.05 3.93 -37.99
CA PRO A 422 -19.91 2.82 -37.54
C PRO A 422 -19.19 1.52 -37.14
N HIS A 423 -17.86 1.42 -37.30
CA HIS A 423 -17.08 0.20 -37.07
C HIS A 423 -16.15 0.27 -35.85
N ALA A 424 -15.73 -0.87 -35.33
CA ALA A 424 -14.72 -0.98 -34.30
C ALA A 424 -13.46 -1.58 -34.94
N LYS A 425 -12.29 -1.03 -34.68
CA LYS A 425 -11.05 -1.75 -34.99
C LYS A 425 -10.77 -2.72 -33.88
N MET A 426 -10.57 -3.98 -34.22
CA MET A 426 -10.27 -5.03 -33.26
C MET A 426 -9.02 -5.80 -33.65
N LEU A 427 -8.31 -6.34 -32.66
CA LEU A 427 -7.14 -7.18 -32.80
C LEU A 427 -7.55 -8.65 -32.62
N ILE A 428 -7.16 -9.49 -33.57
CA ILE A 428 -7.23 -10.95 -33.51
C ILE A 428 -5.85 -11.54 -33.75
N ILE A 429 -5.64 -12.81 -33.35
CA ILE A 429 -4.42 -13.53 -33.66
C ILE A 429 -4.76 -14.65 -34.66
N ILE A 430 -4.19 -14.58 -35.86
CA ILE A 430 -4.34 -15.60 -36.90
C ILE A 430 -2.97 -16.23 -37.14
N GLU A 431 -2.87 -17.55 -36.99
CA GLU A 431 -1.62 -18.29 -37.24
C GLU A 431 -0.41 -17.68 -36.49
N GLY A 432 -0.64 -17.25 -35.24
CA GLY A 432 0.36 -16.62 -34.37
C GLY A 432 0.69 -15.16 -34.71
N LYS A 433 0.02 -14.56 -35.69
CA LYS A 433 0.23 -13.16 -36.10
C LYS A 433 -0.94 -12.27 -35.71
N GLU A 434 -0.61 -11.08 -35.24
CA GLU A 434 -1.58 -10.04 -34.94
C GLU A 434 -2.20 -9.46 -36.23
N GLU A 435 -3.51 -9.57 -36.36
CA GLU A 435 -4.28 -8.95 -37.44
C GLU A 435 -5.32 -7.96 -36.89
N LYS A 436 -5.47 -6.83 -37.59
CA LYS A 436 -6.45 -5.79 -37.27
C LYS A 436 -7.63 -5.91 -38.22
N VAL A 437 -8.83 -6.04 -37.67
CA VAL A 437 -10.07 -6.21 -38.41
C VAL A 437 -11.09 -5.14 -38.06
N ASP A 438 -11.89 -4.73 -39.04
CA ASP A 438 -13.03 -3.84 -38.83
C ASP A 438 -14.28 -4.65 -38.49
N VAL A 439 -14.91 -4.29 -37.38
CA VAL A 439 -16.07 -4.99 -36.81
C VAL A 439 -17.28 -4.07 -36.81
N ALA A 440 -18.33 -4.47 -37.53
CA ALA A 440 -19.59 -3.73 -37.61
C ALA A 440 -20.51 -4.02 -36.42
N GLY A 441 -21.53 -3.18 -36.25
CA GLY A 441 -22.61 -3.45 -35.31
C GLY A 441 -22.47 -2.83 -33.92
N ILE A 442 -21.58 -1.83 -33.74
CA ILE A 442 -21.38 -1.12 -32.46
C ILE A 442 -22.72 -0.68 -31.85
N LYS A 443 -23.54 0.07 -32.61
CA LYS A 443 -24.81 0.63 -32.10
C LYS A 443 -25.75 -0.48 -31.62
N THR A 444 -25.84 -1.56 -32.39
CA THR A 444 -26.70 -2.70 -32.09
C THR A 444 -26.21 -3.43 -30.83
N PHE A 445 -24.90 -3.69 -30.74
CA PHE A 445 -24.29 -4.33 -29.58
C PHE A 445 -24.47 -3.52 -28.29
N GLU A 446 -24.20 -2.21 -28.33
CA GLU A 446 -24.33 -1.33 -27.16
C GLU A 446 -25.79 -1.20 -26.69
N ARG A 447 -26.74 -1.15 -27.64
CA ARG A 447 -28.18 -1.12 -27.34
C ARG A 447 -28.65 -2.43 -26.72
N ASP A 448 -28.33 -3.55 -27.36
CA ASP A 448 -28.87 -4.86 -26.97
C ASP A 448 -28.28 -5.34 -25.63
N ASN A 449 -27.05 -4.92 -25.27
CA ASN A 449 -26.39 -5.28 -24.01
C ASN A 449 -26.48 -4.19 -22.92
N SER A 450 -27.09 -3.03 -23.18
CA SER A 450 -27.10 -1.87 -22.26
C SER A 450 -25.71 -1.48 -21.72
N THR A 451 -24.66 -1.67 -22.52
CA THR A 451 -23.26 -1.40 -22.14
C THR A 451 -22.55 -0.60 -23.23
N LYS A 452 -21.56 0.21 -22.83
CA LYS A 452 -20.66 0.87 -23.79
C LYS A 452 -19.46 -0.04 -24.06
N LEU A 453 -19.03 -0.10 -25.31
CA LEU A 453 -17.76 -0.72 -25.67
C LEU A 453 -16.60 0.03 -25.00
N ILE A 454 -15.66 -0.73 -24.45
CA ILE A 454 -14.49 -0.27 -23.71
C ILE A 454 -13.26 -0.68 -24.52
N GLU A 455 -12.44 0.30 -24.91
CA GLU A 455 -11.19 0.02 -25.62
C GLU A 455 -10.31 -0.92 -24.80
N ASN A 456 -9.60 -1.79 -25.52
CA ASN A 456 -8.76 -2.88 -25.01
C ASN A 456 -9.48 -4.03 -24.29
N GLN A 457 -10.82 -4.07 -24.28
CA GLN A 457 -11.58 -5.23 -23.79
C GLN A 457 -11.74 -6.31 -24.89
N ILE A 458 -11.79 -7.58 -24.48
CA ILE A 458 -12.06 -8.70 -25.39
C ILE A 458 -13.57 -8.88 -25.56
N TYR A 459 -14.02 -8.95 -26.80
CA TYR A 459 -15.40 -9.27 -27.18
C TYR A 459 -15.41 -10.48 -28.10
N GLU A 460 -16.57 -11.14 -28.17
CA GLU A 460 -16.83 -12.13 -29.20
C GLU A 460 -17.30 -11.44 -30.48
N ILE A 461 -16.65 -11.78 -31.58
CA ILE A 461 -17.01 -11.37 -32.92
C ILE A 461 -17.17 -12.60 -33.80
N TYR A 462 -17.93 -12.50 -34.87
CA TYR A 462 -18.07 -13.57 -35.84
C TYR A 462 -18.05 -12.99 -37.25
N TYR A 463 -17.57 -13.79 -38.20
CA TYR A 463 -17.53 -13.41 -39.60
C TYR A 463 -18.86 -13.76 -40.28
N ASN A 464 -19.51 -12.78 -40.91
CA ASN A 464 -20.74 -13.01 -41.67
C ASN A 464 -20.89 -11.96 -42.79
N ASN A 465 -21.38 -12.38 -43.95
CA ASN A 465 -21.62 -11.51 -45.11
C ASN A 465 -20.41 -10.62 -45.46
N ASN A 466 -19.20 -11.19 -45.43
CA ASN A 466 -17.92 -10.51 -45.70
C ASN A 466 -17.48 -9.44 -44.68
N PHE A 467 -18.06 -9.42 -43.48
CA PHE A 467 -17.65 -8.52 -42.42
C PHE A 467 -17.61 -9.22 -41.06
N PHE A 468 -16.73 -8.78 -40.17
CA PHE A 468 -16.82 -9.14 -38.76
C PHE A 468 -17.95 -8.36 -38.10
N ASN A 469 -18.71 -9.03 -37.24
CA ASN A 469 -19.82 -8.45 -36.49
C ASN A 469 -19.68 -8.83 -35.02
N PHE A 470 -20.12 -7.93 -34.12
CA PHE A 470 -20.22 -8.27 -32.70
C PHE A 470 -21.24 -9.41 -32.47
N ASN A 471 -20.84 -10.42 -31.71
CA ASN A 471 -21.75 -11.49 -31.27
C ASN A 471 -22.78 -10.90 -30.28
N LYS A 472 -24.06 -11.21 -30.48
CA LYS A 472 -25.18 -10.65 -29.71
C LYS A 472 -25.45 -11.37 -28.38
N LYS A 473 -24.84 -12.53 -28.14
CA LYS A 473 -25.05 -13.32 -26.92
C LYS A 473 -23.89 -13.08 -25.94
N ILE A 474 -24.14 -12.32 -24.89
CA ILE A 474 -23.44 -12.43 -23.60
C ILE A 474 -24.50 -12.62 -22.53
#